data_AF-A0A8H5CZG0-F1
#
_entry.id   AF-A0A8H5CZG0-F1
#
_cell.length_a   1.000
_cell.length_b   1.000
_cell.length_c   1.000
_cell.angle_alpha   90.00
_cell.angle_beta   90.00
_cell.angle_gamma   90.00
#
_symmetry.space_group_name_H-M   'P 1'
#
loop_
_entity.id
_entity.type
_entity.pdbx_description
1 polymer ?
#
loop_
_entity_poly.entity_id
_entity_poly.type
_entity_poly.pdbx_seq_one_letter_code
_entity_poly.pdbx_strand_id
1 'polypeptide(L)'
;MNKRLSDGFITNFLPSLDTPRLRELRLSAIGLTSSSGKLIASYLSSPRCRLHVLQCNDNSLGLRGIKPIVRAIRSQNYTLRSIELYTNQLQDEETASDSQTSSDEGQGNERIGLTRNNIQTWRRCESLLKQILLRNILLKREINKQATTLLSYARPLLLRGCRQGLIDNRAPVQLPLQSPNASRGHNVGFLTVYQSFRFKSLPLELQHYVLSFLAPSLSSLQCIRVIDYATSANTLPSFLRLFSTLSRKMHIRSGDHIARIPDPSGIESALGGIIWPAEQHRDPISSTCSTNRCMGSSGSLVCRHEKERMEFLEVVGCDTFELEPGEGTGSTREVFTLSLTRSV
;
A
#
# COMPACT_ATOMS: atom_id res chain seq x y z
N MET A 1 -21.19 -5.68 29.88
CA MET A 1 -19.79 -5.82 30.32
C MET A 1 -19.46 -7.28 30.59
N ASN A 2 -18.55 -7.87 29.80
CA ASN A 2 -18.05 -9.23 30.03
C ASN A 2 -16.86 -9.21 31.00
N LYS A 3 -17.12 -9.09 32.31
CA LYS A 3 -16.06 -8.98 33.35
C LYS A 3 -15.12 -10.19 33.44
N ARG A 4 -15.46 -11.32 32.81
CA ARG A 4 -14.61 -12.51 32.74
C ARG A 4 -13.43 -12.35 31.74
N LEU A 5 -13.49 -11.36 30.85
CA LEU A 5 -12.49 -11.06 29.83
C LEU A 5 -11.73 -9.76 30.15
N SER A 6 -11.43 -9.53 31.42
CA SER A 6 -10.73 -8.35 31.93
C SER A 6 -9.23 -8.35 31.57
N ASP A 7 -8.43 -7.51 32.23
CA ASP A 7 -6.98 -7.40 31.98
C ASP A 7 -6.24 -8.74 31.99
N GLY A 8 -6.63 -9.67 32.87
CA GLY A 8 -6.01 -11.01 32.96
C GLY A 8 -6.22 -11.90 31.73
N PHE A 9 -7.24 -11.62 30.92
CA PHE A 9 -7.39 -12.26 29.61
C PHE A 9 -6.40 -11.67 28.61
N ILE A 10 -6.32 -10.33 28.55
CA ILE A 10 -5.45 -9.60 27.61
C ILE A 10 -3.97 -9.89 27.83
N THR A 11 -3.54 -10.04 29.08
CA THR A 11 -2.16 -10.39 29.44
C THR A 11 -1.70 -11.71 28.80
N ASN A 12 -2.60 -12.68 28.66
CA ASN A 12 -2.28 -13.98 28.06
C ASN A 12 -2.57 -13.99 26.55
N PHE A 13 -3.68 -13.36 26.15
CA PHE A 13 -4.17 -13.38 24.78
C PHE A 13 -3.24 -12.63 23.82
N LEU A 14 -2.91 -11.36 24.08
CA LEU A 14 -2.12 -10.55 23.12
C LEU A 14 -0.69 -11.07 22.86
N PRO A 15 0.04 -11.58 23.86
CA PRO A 15 1.33 -12.23 23.59
C PRO A 15 1.18 -13.49 22.73
N SER A 16 0.15 -14.31 22.96
CA SER A 16 -0.11 -15.53 22.16
C SER A 16 -0.68 -15.25 20.76
N LEU A 17 -1.18 -14.03 20.50
CA LEU A 17 -1.88 -13.71 19.28
C LEU A 17 -0.91 -13.54 18.10
N ASP A 18 -0.67 -14.63 17.37
CA ASP A 18 0.05 -14.61 16.09
C ASP A 18 -0.84 -15.15 14.98
N THR A 19 -1.59 -14.23 14.36
CA THR A 19 -2.57 -14.56 13.32
C THR A 19 -2.37 -13.65 12.12
N PRO A 20 -1.62 -14.08 11.08
CA PRO A 20 -1.22 -13.22 9.97
C PRO A 20 -2.40 -12.77 9.09
N ARG A 21 -3.59 -13.34 9.29
CA ARG A 21 -4.83 -13.01 8.58
C ARG A 21 -5.83 -12.20 9.42
N LEU A 22 -5.56 -11.97 10.70
CA LEU A 22 -6.46 -11.17 11.54
C LEU A 22 -6.33 -9.70 11.15
N ARG A 23 -7.46 -9.09 10.74
CA ARG A 23 -7.53 -7.68 10.33
C ARG A 23 -8.36 -6.83 11.27
N GLU A 24 -9.25 -7.44 12.04
CA GLU A 24 -10.15 -6.73 12.95
C GLU A 24 -10.11 -7.39 14.33
N LEU A 25 -9.92 -6.59 15.37
CA LEU A 25 -9.98 -7.04 16.75
C LEU A 25 -10.94 -6.15 17.54
N ARG A 26 -11.90 -6.77 18.22
CA ARG A 26 -12.90 -6.09 19.05
C ARG A 26 -12.69 -6.48 20.50
N LEU A 27 -12.32 -5.49 21.31
CA LEU A 27 -12.09 -5.55 22.75
C LEU A 27 -13.03 -4.59 23.50
N SER A 28 -14.18 -4.26 22.92
CA SER A 28 -15.13 -3.32 23.51
C SER A 28 -15.89 -3.95 24.68
N ALA A 29 -16.15 -3.18 25.75
CA ALA A 29 -16.98 -3.60 26.89
C ALA A 29 -16.50 -4.86 27.64
N ILE A 30 -15.18 -5.10 27.68
CA ILE A 30 -14.57 -6.25 28.38
C ILE A 30 -13.95 -5.89 29.74
N GLY A 31 -13.97 -4.60 30.11
CA GLY A 31 -13.51 -4.12 31.41
C GLY A 31 -12.00 -3.96 31.50
N LEU A 32 -11.36 -3.50 30.41
CA LEU A 32 -9.92 -3.21 30.40
C LEU A 32 -9.61 -1.97 31.22
N THR A 33 -8.53 -2.02 32.00
CA THR A 33 -8.03 -0.89 32.78
C THR A 33 -6.77 -0.29 32.15
N SER A 34 -6.25 0.79 32.76
CA SER A 34 -4.99 1.42 32.33
C SER A 34 -3.79 0.45 32.24
N SER A 35 -3.81 -0.66 33.00
CA SER A 35 -2.78 -1.71 32.97
C SER A 35 -2.68 -2.40 31.60
N SER A 36 -3.81 -2.66 30.94
CA SER A 36 -3.88 -3.27 29.61
C SER A 36 -3.36 -2.36 28.50
N GLY A 37 -3.34 -1.05 28.69
CA GLY A 37 -2.91 -0.09 27.68
C GLY A 37 -1.48 -0.32 27.18
N LYS A 38 -0.56 -0.69 28.07
CA LYS A 38 0.84 -1.03 27.71
C LYS A 38 0.94 -2.33 26.91
N LEU A 39 0.10 -3.32 27.23
CA LEU A 39 0.06 -4.60 26.53
C LEU A 39 -0.48 -4.44 25.11
N ILE A 40 -1.56 -3.66 24.97
CA ILE A 40 -2.11 -3.29 23.66
C ILE A 40 -1.07 -2.53 22.85
N ALA A 41 -0.39 -1.55 23.45
CA ALA A 41 0.67 -0.80 22.80
C ALA A 41 1.83 -1.71 22.33
N SER A 42 2.27 -2.65 23.17
CA SER A 42 3.32 -3.62 22.83
C SER A 42 2.91 -4.52 21.65
N TYR A 43 1.66 -5.01 21.64
CA TYR A 43 1.14 -5.78 20.52
C TYR A 43 1.07 -4.95 19.23
N LEU A 44 0.55 -3.72 19.28
CA LEU A 44 0.47 -2.83 18.13
C LEU A 44 1.84 -2.45 17.55
N SER A 45 2.86 -2.36 18.40
CA SER A 45 4.26 -2.12 18.03
C SER A 45 4.96 -3.33 17.43
N SER A 46 4.43 -4.53 17.66
CA SER A 46 5.03 -5.78 17.22
C SER A 46 4.75 -6.04 15.73
N PRO A 47 5.70 -6.61 14.97
CA PRO A 47 5.51 -6.96 13.55
C PRO A 47 4.42 -8.01 13.33
N ARG A 48 4.00 -8.71 14.39
CA ARG A 48 2.87 -9.66 14.37
C ARG A 48 1.52 -8.97 14.21
N CYS A 49 1.40 -7.70 14.58
CA CYS A 49 0.14 -6.99 14.45
C CYS A 49 -0.13 -6.61 13.00
N ARG A 50 -1.13 -7.25 12.38
CA ARG A 50 -1.63 -6.92 11.04
C ARG A 50 -3.07 -6.38 11.04
N LEU A 51 -3.48 -5.78 12.16
CA LEU A 51 -4.81 -5.21 12.30
C LEU A 51 -4.97 -3.96 11.44
N HIS A 52 -6.11 -3.87 10.77
CA HIS A 52 -6.65 -2.67 10.14
C HIS A 52 -7.61 -1.92 11.08
N VAL A 53 -8.34 -2.66 11.92
CA VAL A 53 -9.36 -2.12 12.82
C VAL A 53 -9.14 -2.65 14.24
N LEU A 54 -9.11 -1.74 15.21
CA LEU A 54 -9.10 -2.06 16.64
C LEU A 54 -10.24 -1.33 17.35
N GLN A 55 -11.19 -2.05 17.91
CA GLN A 55 -12.27 -1.47 18.71
C GLN A 55 -12.01 -1.74 20.19
N CYS A 56 -11.87 -0.69 20.99
CA CYS A 56 -11.57 -0.76 22.42
C CYS A 56 -12.52 0.12 23.24
N ASN A 57 -13.76 0.30 22.78
CA ASN A 57 -14.71 1.21 23.42
C ASN A 57 -15.28 0.65 24.72
N ASP A 58 -15.88 1.52 25.53
CA ASP A 58 -16.62 1.11 26.74
C ASP A 58 -15.74 0.31 27.72
N ASN A 59 -14.52 0.79 27.94
CA ASN A 59 -13.58 0.23 28.89
C ASN A 59 -13.16 1.31 29.91
N SER A 60 -12.18 1.00 30.75
CA SER A 60 -11.61 1.89 31.79
C SER A 60 -10.12 2.13 31.55
N LEU A 61 -9.68 2.26 30.28
CA LEU A 61 -8.26 2.44 29.95
C LEU A 61 -7.69 3.75 30.52
N GLY A 62 -8.52 4.79 30.64
CA GLY A 62 -8.10 6.13 31.04
C GLY A 62 -7.05 6.75 30.10
N LEU A 63 -6.61 7.98 30.40
CA LEU A 63 -5.56 8.63 29.61
C LEU A 63 -4.21 7.92 29.75
N ARG A 64 -3.96 7.30 30.92
CA ARG A 64 -2.74 6.53 31.20
C ARG A 64 -2.58 5.31 30.28
N GLY A 65 -3.66 4.59 29.98
CA GLY A 65 -3.65 3.46 29.06
C GLY A 65 -3.64 3.86 27.58
N ILE A 66 -4.30 4.96 27.23
CA ILE A 66 -4.42 5.44 25.84
C ILE A 66 -3.13 6.06 25.31
N LYS A 67 -2.40 6.85 26.12
CA LYS A 67 -1.16 7.51 25.68
C LYS A 67 -0.13 6.53 25.09
N PRO A 68 0.17 5.38 25.71
CA PRO A 68 1.01 4.34 25.12
C PRO A 68 0.49 3.82 23.78
N ILE A 69 -0.82 3.57 23.65
CA ILE A 69 -1.44 3.08 22.41
C ILE A 69 -1.21 4.07 21.26
N VAL A 70 -1.51 5.36 21.47
CA VAL A 70 -1.30 6.40 20.46
C VAL A 70 0.17 6.50 20.05
N ARG A 71 1.10 6.40 21.02
CA ARG A 71 2.54 6.41 20.73
C ARG A 71 2.98 5.23 19.88
N ALA A 72 2.54 4.01 20.22
CA ALA A 72 2.85 2.80 19.48
C ALA A 72 2.34 2.86 18.04
N ILE A 73 1.10 3.35 17.83
CA ILE A 73 0.53 3.48 16.50
C ILE A 73 1.35 4.47 15.67
N ARG A 74 1.67 5.63 16.25
CA ARG A 74 2.50 6.63 15.58
C ARG A 74 3.86 6.07 15.17
N SER A 75 4.48 5.28 16.05
CA SER A 75 5.87 4.88 15.87
C SER A 75 6.10 3.70 14.96
N GLN A 76 5.32 2.65 15.15
CA GLN A 76 5.64 1.33 14.65
C GLN A 76 4.47 0.64 13.96
N ASN A 77 3.27 1.24 13.96
CA ASN A 77 2.11 0.65 13.31
C ASN A 77 1.65 1.44 12.08
N TYR A 78 1.84 0.84 10.91
CA TYR A 78 1.44 1.39 9.62
C TYR A 78 0.26 0.62 8.99
N THR A 79 -0.25 -0.40 9.68
CA THR A 79 -1.37 -1.24 9.21
C THR A 79 -2.73 -0.70 9.66
N LEU A 80 -2.79 -0.12 10.86
CA LEU A 80 -4.04 0.30 11.50
C LEU A 80 -4.61 1.53 10.78
N ARG A 81 -5.90 1.46 10.45
CA ARG A 81 -6.64 2.48 9.68
C ARG A 81 -7.88 2.98 10.42
N SER A 82 -8.39 2.19 11.36
CA SER A 82 -9.48 2.58 12.25
C SER A 82 -9.20 2.12 13.67
N ILE A 83 -9.47 3.00 14.62
CA ILE A 83 -9.44 2.67 16.04
C ILE A 83 -10.52 3.45 16.77
N GLU A 84 -11.21 2.74 17.65
CA GLU A 84 -12.28 3.30 18.46
C GLU A 84 -11.89 3.18 19.94
N LEU A 85 -11.86 4.31 20.63
CA LEU A 85 -11.46 4.45 22.04
C LEU A 85 -12.46 5.30 22.83
N TYR A 86 -13.70 5.43 22.35
CA TYR A 86 -14.73 6.19 23.05
C TYR A 86 -15.13 5.51 24.37
N THR A 87 -15.73 6.29 25.27
CA THR A 87 -16.25 5.81 26.58
C THR A 87 -15.21 5.02 27.40
N ASN A 88 -13.97 5.54 27.50
CA ASN A 88 -12.85 4.88 28.19
C ASN A 88 -12.53 5.42 29.60
N GLN A 89 -13.50 6.03 30.28
CA GLN A 89 -13.34 6.68 31.59
C GLN A 89 -12.11 7.60 31.63
N LEU A 90 -12.12 8.65 30.78
CA LEU A 90 -10.98 9.56 30.57
C LEU A 90 -10.69 10.50 31.75
N GLN A 91 -11.50 10.43 32.82
CA GLN A 91 -11.24 11.05 34.10
C GLN A 91 -10.50 10.01 34.95
N ASP A 92 -9.21 10.23 35.18
CA ASP A 92 -8.49 9.50 36.22
C ASP A 92 -9.13 9.90 37.57
N GLU A 93 -9.93 9.02 38.17
CA GLU A 93 -10.06 8.99 39.62
C GLU A 93 -8.73 8.42 40.11
N GLU A 94 -7.83 9.28 40.57
CA GLU A 94 -6.71 8.85 41.40
C GLU A 94 -7.32 8.16 42.62
N THR A 95 -7.40 6.84 42.59
CA THR A 95 -7.71 6.08 43.79
C THR A 95 -6.59 6.37 44.77
N ALA A 96 -6.93 7.17 45.77
CA ALA A 96 -6.18 7.46 46.96
C ALA A 96 -5.59 6.17 47.53
N SER A 97 -4.30 5.97 47.27
CA SER A 97 -3.45 5.08 48.03
C SER A 97 -2.10 5.75 48.14
N ASP A 98 -2.09 6.91 48.80
CA ASP A 98 -1.02 7.28 49.70
C ASP A 98 -1.59 8.19 50.79
N SER A 99 -1.12 7.92 51.99
CA SER A 99 -1.62 8.25 53.32
C SER A 99 -1.66 9.74 53.69
N GLN A 100 -2.72 10.09 54.44
CA GLN A 100 -2.76 11.03 55.57
C GLN A 100 -2.10 12.41 55.39
N THR A 101 -2.91 13.47 55.29
CA THR A 101 -2.89 14.61 56.24
C THR A 101 -4.06 15.58 55.99
N SER A 102 -4.86 15.77 57.05
CA SER A 102 -5.55 16.99 57.49
C SER A 102 -6.30 17.88 56.47
N SER A 103 -7.63 17.90 56.65
CA SER A 103 -8.49 19.10 56.75
C SER A 103 -8.04 20.39 56.06
N ASP A 104 -8.65 20.72 54.91
CA ASP A 104 -9.07 22.10 54.64
C ASP A 104 -10.11 22.17 53.49
N GLU A 105 -11.13 23.01 53.64
CA GLU A 105 -12.16 23.25 52.62
C GLU A 105 -11.61 24.13 51.49
N GLY A 106 -11.27 23.53 50.35
CA GLY A 106 -10.80 24.28 49.17
C GLY A 106 -10.70 23.48 47.85
N GLN A 107 -11.24 22.26 47.78
CA GLN A 107 -10.89 21.29 46.72
C GLN A 107 -11.75 21.34 45.43
N GLY A 108 -12.59 22.37 45.24
CA GLY A 108 -13.42 22.50 44.04
C GLY A 108 -12.64 22.86 42.77
N ASN A 109 -11.59 23.68 42.90
CA ASN A 109 -10.91 24.29 41.74
C ASN A 109 -9.86 23.37 41.09
N GLU A 110 -9.15 22.56 41.89
CA GLU A 110 -8.15 21.62 41.37
C GLU A 110 -8.80 20.48 40.57
N ARG A 111 -9.92 19.92 41.05
CA ARG A 111 -10.65 18.85 40.36
C ARG A 111 -11.25 19.32 39.02
N ILE A 112 -11.73 20.56 38.95
CA ILE A 112 -12.23 21.19 37.71
C ILE A 112 -11.06 21.47 36.74
N GLY A 113 -9.92 21.95 37.25
CA GLY A 113 -8.69 22.17 36.47
C GLY A 113 -8.13 20.88 35.85
N LEU A 114 -8.01 19.82 36.66
CA LEU A 114 -7.56 18.48 36.23
C LEU A 114 -8.50 17.88 35.17
N THR A 115 -9.82 17.98 35.38
CA THR A 115 -10.83 17.51 34.42
C THR A 115 -10.73 18.27 33.09
N ARG A 116 -10.58 19.59 33.12
CA ARG A 116 -10.43 20.43 31.92
C ARG A 116 -9.15 20.09 31.15
N ASN A 117 -8.04 19.90 31.86
CA ASN A 117 -6.75 19.50 31.27
C ASN A 117 -6.80 18.10 30.66
N ASN A 118 -7.53 17.16 31.29
CA ASN A 118 -7.73 15.81 30.76
C ASN A 118 -8.59 15.80 29.50
N ILE A 119 -9.68 16.58 29.46
CA ILE A 119 -10.50 16.75 28.25
C ILE A 119 -9.67 17.33 27.10
N GLN A 120 -8.85 18.35 27.36
CA GLN A 120 -7.96 18.90 26.34
C GLN A 120 -6.90 17.90 25.89
N THR A 121 -6.34 17.13 26.81
CA THR A 121 -5.37 16.08 26.52
C THR A 121 -5.99 14.99 25.64
N TRP A 122 -7.21 14.55 25.93
CA TRP A 122 -7.94 13.61 25.08
C TRP A 122 -8.19 14.19 23.69
N ARG A 123 -8.71 15.42 23.57
CA ARG A 123 -8.94 16.06 22.26
C ARG A 123 -7.66 16.11 21.41
N ARG A 124 -6.52 16.39 22.06
CA ARG A 124 -5.21 16.36 21.38
C ARG A 124 -4.85 14.94 20.95
N CYS A 125 -5.02 13.94 21.81
CA CYS A 125 -4.79 12.54 21.46
C CYS A 125 -5.69 12.07 20.30
N GLU A 126 -6.97 12.41 20.33
CA GLU A 126 -7.94 12.07 19.29
C GLU A 126 -7.57 12.71 17.94
N SER A 127 -7.21 14.00 17.94
CA SER A 127 -6.75 14.70 16.74
C SER A 127 -5.49 14.07 16.16
N LEU A 128 -4.50 13.77 17.01
CA LEU A 128 -3.29 13.06 16.61
C LEU A 128 -3.61 11.68 16.03
N LEU A 129 -4.53 10.94 16.64
CA LEU A 129 -4.93 9.63 16.18
C LEU A 129 -5.55 9.71 14.77
N LYS A 130 -6.47 10.64 14.55
CA LYS A 130 -7.04 10.89 13.20
C LYS A 130 -5.96 11.18 12.16
N GLN A 131 -4.98 12.02 12.50
CA GLN A 131 -3.85 12.31 11.61
C GLN A 131 -2.99 11.08 11.30
N ILE A 132 -2.68 10.26 12.32
CA ILE A 132 -1.88 9.04 12.16
C ILE A 132 -2.62 8.01 11.31
N LEU A 133 -3.92 7.81 11.53
CA LEU A 133 -4.72 6.88 10.73
C LEU A 133 -4.83 7.35 9.28
N LEU A 134 -5.04 8.65 9.06
CA LEU A 134 -5.05 9.22 7.72
C LEU A 134 -3.70 9.01 7.01
N ARG A 135 -2.58 9.25 7.70
CA ARG A 135 -1.23 8.92 7.22
C ARG A 135 -1.14 7.45 6.79
N ASN A 136 -1.56 6.50 7.62
CA ASN A 136 -1.51 5.07 7.28
C ASN A 136 -2.37 4.73 6.05
N ILE A 137 -3.53 5.37 5.89
CA ILE A 137 -4.41 5.22 4.71
C ILE A 137 -3.71 5.75 3.45
N LEU A 138 -3.11 6.94 3.52
CA LEU A 138 -2.44 7.58 2.39
C LEU A 138 -1.18 6.80 1.97
N LEU A 139 -0.35 6.40 2.93
CA LEU A 139 0.83 5.57 2.67
C LEU A 139 0.43 4.27 1.96
N LYS A 140 -0.58 3.57 2.47
CA LYS A 140 -1.10 2.36 1.83
C LYS A 140 -1.54 2.61 0.39
N ARG A 141 -2.28 3.69 0.13
CA ARG A 141 -2.75 4.03 -1.21
C ARG A 141 -1.59 4.22 -2.18
N GLU A 142 -0.55 4.91 -1.76
CA GLU A 142 0.60 5.20 -2.61
C GLU A 142 1.47 3.96 -2.83
N ILE A 143 1.71 3.15 -1.80
CA ILE A 143 2.40 1.85 -1.92
C ILE A 143 1.65 0.94 -2.89
N ASN A 144 0.32 0.82 -2.77
CA ASN A 144 -0.50 0.05 -3.69
C ASN A 144 -0.32 0.52 -5.13
N LYS A 145 -0.38 1.84 -5.35
CA LYS A 145 -0.22 2.45 -6.68
C LYS A 145 1.14 2.12 -7.26
N GLN A 146 2.22 2.40 -6.54
CA GLN A 146 3.58 2.16 -7.02
C GLN A 146 3.89 0.68 -7.23
N ALA A 147 3.38 -0.22 -6.39
CA ALA A 147 3.52 -1.66 -6.62
C ALA A 147 2.86 -2.12 -7.93
N THR A 148 1.67 -1.61 -8.23
CA THR A 148 0.98 -1.93 -9.50
C THR A 148 1.67 -1.33 -10.72
N THR A 149 2.17 -0.11 -10.61
CA THR A 149 2.97 0.56 -11.65
C THR A 149 4.27 -0.19 -11.90
N LEU A 150 4.99 -0.57 -10.83
CA LEU A 150 6.22 -1.34 -10.94
C LEU A 150 5.97 -2.68 -11.63
N LEU A 151 4.90 -3.38 -11.27
CA LEU A 151 4.54 -4.66 -11.89
C LEU A 151 4.29 -4.54 -13.40
N SER A 152 3.62 -3.47 -13.83
CA SER A 152 3.27 -3.26 -15.25
C SER A 152 4.51 -2.99 -16.12
N TYR A 153 5.52 -2.33 -15.58
CA TYR A 153 6.80 -2.08 -16.28
C TYR A 153 7.80 -3.23 -16.14
N ALA A 154 7.89 -3.86 -14.96
CA ALA A 154 8.84 -4.93 -14.69
C ALA A 154 8.56 -6.16 -15.55
N ARG A 155 7.29 -6.57 -15.69
CA ARG A 155 6.92 -7.77 -16.47
C ARG A 155 7.40 -7.71 -17.92
N PRO A 156 7.12 -6.67 -18.73
CA PRO A 156 7.65 -6.57 -20.08
C PRO A 156 9.17 -6.57 -20.14
N LEU A 157 9.85 -5.83 -19.25
CA LEU A 157 11.31 -5.71 -19.25
C LEU A 157 12.00 -7.04 -18.90
N LEU A 158 11.43 -7.79 -17.95
CA LEU A 158 12.01 -9.02 -17.41
C LEU A 158 11.52 -10.29 -18.10
N LEU A 159 10.35 -10.28 -18.75
CA LEU A 159 9.79 -11.44 -19.44
C LEU A 159 9.92 -11.40 -20.96
N ARG A 160 10.07 -10.23 -21.63
CA ARG A 160 10.31 -10.20 -23.09
C ARG A 160 11.64 -10.87 -23.46
N GLY A 161 11.57 -12.14 -23.83
CA GLY A 161 12.42 -12.75 -24.85
C GLY A 161 11.57 -12.95 -26.11
N CYS A 162 12.16 -12.84 -27.29
CA CYS A 162 11.54 -13.10 -28.60
C CYS A 162 10.52 -12.07 -29.13
N ARG A 163 10.99 -10.87 -29.50
CA ARG A 163 10.55 -10.23 -30.77
C ARG A 163 11.69 -9.60 -31.59
N GLN A 164 12.95 -9.80 -31.23
CA GLN A 164 14.12 -9.41 -32.04
C GLN A 164 14.61 -10.58 -32.93
N GLY A 165 13.69 -11.34 -33.54
CA GLY A 165 14.03 -12.45 -34.44
C GLY A 165 13.41 -12.34 -35.83
N LEU A 166 12.61 -11.31 -36.09
CA LEU A 166 11.89 -11.17 -37.37
C LEU A 166 12.09 -9.79 -38.03
N ILE A 167 13.04 -8.99 -37.54
CA ILE A 167 13.48 -7.75 -38.21
C ILE A 167 15.02 -7.64 -38.14
N ASP A 168 15.74 -8.70 -38.48
CA ASP A 168 17.21 -8.64 -38.65
C ASP A 168 17.66 -9.07 -40.05
N ASN A 169 16.74 -9.16 -41.03
CA ASN A 169 17.07 -9.44 -42.43
C ASN A 169 16.58 -8.36 -43.41
N ARG A 170 16.34 -7.12 -42.95
CA ARG A 170 16.31 -5.99 -43.89
C ARG A 170 17.67 -5.31 -43.85
N ALA A 171 18.39 -5.48 -44.97
CA ALA A 171 19.56 -4.70 -45.33
C ALA A 171 19.39 -3.22 -44.92
N PRO A 172 20.48 -2.55 -44.49
CA PRO A 172 20.40 -1.16 -44.08
C PRO A 172 19.74 -0.34 -45.18
N VAL A 173 18.61 0.30 -44.88
CA VAL A 173 17.99 1.26 -45.78
C VAL A 173 18.93 2.46 -45.83
N GLN A 174 19.74 2.52 -46.88
CA GLN A 174 20.49 3.71 -47.25
C GLN A 174 19.47 4.75 -47.74
N LEU A 175 19.25 5.80 -46.94
CA LEU A 175 18.60 7.01 -47.43
C LEU A 175 19.68 7.88 -48.08
N PRO A 176 19.59 8.17 -49.39
CA PRO A 176 20.56 9.04 -50.03
C PRO A 176 20.27 10.49 -49.62
N LEU A 177 21.15 11.08 -48.82
CA LEU A 177 21.29 12.54 -48.79
C LEU A 177 22.04 12.93 -50.07
N GLN A 178 21.29 13.34 -51.10
CA GLN A 178 21.86 14.12 -52.17
C GLN A 178 22.18 15.52 -51.62
N SER A 179 23.45 15.81 -51.40
CA SER A 179 23.97 17.17 -51.44
C SER A 179 25.03 17.26 -52.55
N PRO A 180 25.06 18.37 -53.30
CA PRO A 180 25.85 18.47 -54.52
C PRO A 180 27.32 18.69 -54.19
N ASN A 181 28.18 18.10 -55.01
CA ASN A 181 29.64 18.25 -55.07
C ASN A 181 30.44 17.40 -54.08
N ALA A 182 30.82 16.21 -54.55
CA ALA A 182 32.02 15.52 -54.10
C ALA A 182 33.07 15.57 -55.21
N SER A 183 34.14 16.35 -55.01
CA SER A 183 35.45 16.00 -55.56
C SER A 183 36.30 15.45 -54.41
N ARG A 184 36.70 14.18 -54.59
CA ARG A 184 37.79 13.45 -53.94
C ARG A 184 37.65 13.15 -52.43
N GLY A 185 37.22 11.91 -52.19
CA GLY A 185 38.01 10.91 -51.46
C GLY A 185 38.26 11.17 -49.97
N HIS A 186 37.55 10.42 -49.12
CA HIS A 186 38.06 9.56 -48.04
C HIS A 186 37.04 9.43 -46.90
N ASN A 187 36.71 8.17 -46.58
CA ASN A 187 36.07 7.64 -45.37
C ASN A 187 34.88 8.41 -44.78
N VAL A 188 33.67 8.03 -45.21
CA VAL A 188 32.44 8.29 -44.45
C VAL A 188 32.40 7.28 -43.30
N GLY A 189 32.68 7.74 -42.09
CA GLY A 189 32.46 6.97 -40.87
C GLY A 189 30.97 6.65 -40.70
N PHE A 190 30.61 5.38 -40.69
CA PHE A 190 29.26 4.94 -40.37
C PHE A 190 29.10 4.89 -38.85
N LEU A 191 28.24 5.73 -38.28
CA LEU A 191 27.76 5.55 -36.91
C LEU A 191 26.83 4.33 -36.91
N THR A 192 27.31 3.24 -36.32
CA THR A 192 26.55 2.01 -36.09
C THR A 192 25.25 2.31 -35.34
N VAL A 193 24.14 1.89 -35.94
CA VAL A 193 22.79 1.88 -35.37
C VAL A 193 22.81 1.18 -34.00
N TYR A 194 22.27 1.84 -32.99
CA TYR A 194 22.18 1.34 -31.61
C TYR A 194 21.63 -0.09 -31.56
N GLN A 195 22.45 -1.05 -31.12
CA GLN A 195 21.98 -2.35 -30.68
C GLN A 195 20.91 -2.12 -29.60
N SER A 196 19.73 -2.71 -29.77
CA SER A 196 18.65 -2.59 -28.79
C SER A 196 19.13 -3.10 -27.43
N PHE A 197 19.12 -2.20 -26.44
CA PHE A 197 19.56 -2.52 -25.08
C PHE A 197 18.71 -3.66 -24.48
N ARG A 198 19.36 -4.74 -24.05
CA ARG A 198 18.69 -5.87 -23.39
C ARG A 198 18.74 -5.68 -21.88
N PHE A 199 17.62 -5.24 -21.29
CA PHE A 199 17.54 -5.03 -19.84
C PHE A 199 17.94 -6.28 -19.02
N LYS A 200 17.59 -7.48 -19.50
CA LYS A 200 17.94 -8.76 -18.83
C LYS A 200 19.44 -9.09 -18.81
N SER A 201 20.27 -8.44 -19.64
CA SER A 201 21.72 -8.70 -19.65
C SER A 201 22.46 -7.89 -18.58
N LEU A 202 21.78 -7.00 -17.88
CA LEU A 202 22.35 -6.32 -16.72
C LEU A 202 22.50 -7.29 -15.52
N PRO A 203 23.49 -7.10 -14.64
CA PRO A 203 23.48 -7.68 -13.30
C PRO A 203 22.17 -7.40 -12.57
N LEU A 204 21.74 -8.34 -11.71
CA LEU A 204 20.45 -8.27 -11.01
C LEU A 204 20.34 -7.00 -10.16
N GLU A 205 21.45 -6.55 -9.57
CA GLU A 205 21.56 -5.35 -8.76
C GLU A 205 21.21 -4.10 -9.56
N LEU A 206 21.71 -4.00 -10.80
CA LEU A 206 21.42 -2.88 -11.69
C LEU A 206 19.98 -2.92 -12.19
N GLN A 207 19.43 -4.13 -12.43
CA GLN A 207 18.01 -4.27 -12.77
C GLN A 207 17.13 -3.76 -11.63
N HIS A 208 17.41 -4.18 -10.40
CA HIS A 208 16.66 -3.75 -9.22
C HIS A 208 16.80 -2.24 -8.97
N TYR A 209 18.00 -1.69 -9.12
CA TYR A 209 18.25 -0.24 -8.96
C TYR A 209 17.49 0.60 -9.99
N VAL A 210 17.49 0.20 -11.27
CA VAL A 210 16.73 0.91 -12.30
C VAL A 210 15.23 0.84 -12.01
N LEU A 211 14.73 -0.34 -11.61
CA LEU A 211 13.32 -0.55 -11.29
C LEU A 211 12.88 0.19 -10.02
N SER A 212 13.76 0.40 -9.04
CA SER A 212 13.41 1.16 -7.83
C SER A 212 13.05 2.62 -8.11
N PHE A 213 13.54 3.22 -9.20
CA PHE A 213 13.13 4.57 -9.60
C PHE A 213 11.66 4.67 -10.02
N LEU A 214 11.04 3.57 -10.44
CA LEU A 214 9.61 3.54 -10.80
C LEU A 214 8.72 3.49 -9.54
N ALA A 215 9.29 3.16 -8.39
CA ALA A 215 8.56 2.93 -7.15
C ALA A 215 9.36 3.38 -5.90
N PRO A 216 9.70 4.68 -5.80
CA PRO A 216 10.56 5.22 -4.74
C PRO A 216 9.96 5.13 -3.32
N SER A 217 8.65 4.94 -3.19
CA SER A 217 7.99 4.77 -1.90
C SER A 217 8.02 3.34 -1.39
N LEU A 218 8.25 2.34 -2.24
CA LEU A 218 8.40 0.95 -1.80
C LEU A 218 9.70 0.77 -1.02
N SER A 219 9.68 -0.05 0.03
CA SER A 219 10.93 -0.54 0.59
C SER A 219 11.66 -1.43 -0.42
N SER A 220 12.96 -1.58 -0.27
CA SER A 220 13.85 -2.47 -0.99
C SER A 220 13.30 -3.90 -0.98
N LEU A 221 12.82 -4.37 0.17
CA LEU A 221 12.21 -5.69 0.30
C LEU A 221 10.85 -5.80 -0.43
N GLN A 222 10.04 -4.74 -0.41
CA GLN A 222 8.80 -4.69 -1.21
C GLN A 222 9.12 -4.69 -2.71
N CYS A 223 10.11 -3.92 -3.14
CA CYS A 223 10.56 -3.86 -4.53
C CYS A 223 11.03 -5.24 -5.03
N ILE A 224 11.88 -5.92 -4.25
CA ILE A 224 12.34 -7.28 -4.57
C ILE A 224 11.16 -8.24 -4.71
N ARG A 225 10.22 -8.27 -3.75
CA ARG A 225 9.04 -9.15 -3.83
C ARG A 225 8.18 -8.88 -5.06
N VAL A 226 8.01 -7.62 -5.46
CA VAL A 226 7.28 -7.26 -6.68
C VAL A 226 8.01 -7.76 -7.92
N ILE A 227 9.33 -7.62 -7.97
CA ILE A 227 10.17 -8.08 -9.09
C ILE A 227 10.16 -9.61 -9.18
N ASP A 228 10.30 -10.32 -8.06
CA ASP A 228 10.19 -11.78 -8.00
C ASP A 228 8.81 -12.26 -8.47
N TYR A 229 7.75 -11.56 -8.04
CA TYR A 229 6.39 -11.85 -8.52
C TYR A 229 6.26 -11.61 -10.04
N ALA A 230 6.91 -10.57 -10.57
CA ALA A 230 6.89 -10.23 -11.99
C ALA A 230 7.62 -11.26 -12.87
N THR A 231 8.69 -11.87 -12.36
CA THR A 231 9.48 -12.88 -13.09
C THR A 231 8.87 -14.28 -13.05
N SER A 232 8.03 -14.57 -12.06
CA SER A 232 7.37 -15.87 -11.93
C SER A 232 6.33 -16.12 -13.03
N ALA A 233 6.53 -17.17 -13.84
CA ALA A 233 5.62 -17.55 -14.93
C ALA A 233 4.23 -17.99 -14.42
N ASN A 234 4.13 -18.42 -13.17
CA ASN A 234 2.87 -18.89 -12.58
C ASN A 234 1.88 -17.75 -12.29
N THR A 235 2.39 -16.52 -12.15
CA THR A 235 1.60 -15.32 -11.86
C THR A 235 1.02 -14.65 -13.11
N LEU A 236 1.36 -15.18 -14.29
CA LEU A 236 0.87 -14.69 -15.58
C LEU A 236 -0.58 -15.15 -15.85
N PRO A 237 -1.41 -14.31 -16.49
CA PRO A 237 -2.68 -14.72 -17.06
C PRO A 237 -2.53 -15.93 -17.98
N SER A 238 -3.54 -16.79 -18.04
CA SER A 238 -3.52 -18.07 -18.77
C SER A 238 -3.03 -17.93 -20.22
N PHE A 239 -3.39 -16.85 -20.91
CA PHE A 239 -2.94 -16.55 -22.27
C PHE A 239 -1.41 -16.37 -22.37
N LEU A 240 -0.77 -15.73 -21.38
CA LEU A 240 0.68 -15.52 -21.35
C LEU A 240 1.47 -16.76 -20.90
N ARG A 241 0.86 -17.67 -20.13
CA ARG A 241 1.46 -18.99 -19.82
C ARG A 241 1.57 -19.89 -21.05
N LEU A 242 0.63 -19.75 -21.98
CA LEU A 242 0.64 -20.52 -23.23
C LEU A 242 1.81 -20.08 -24.12
N PHE A 243 2.13 -18.78 -24.20
CA PHE A 243 3.27 -18.32 -25.00
C PHE A 243 4.64 -18.73 -24.43
N SER A 244 4.81 -18.76 -23.11
CA SER A 244 6.07 -19.19 -22.49
C SER A 244 6.33 -20.71 -22.62
N THR A 245 5.26 -21.51 -22.69
CA THR A 245 5.34 -22.96 -22.94
C THR A 245 5.45 -23.30 -24.43
N LEU A 246 4.78 -22.54 -25.30
CA LEU A 246 4.89 -22.68 -26.77
C LEU A 246 6.28 -22.29 -27.29
N SER A 247 6.96 -21.32 -26.68
CA SER A 247 8.35 -20.98 -27.03
C SER A 247 9.35 -22.12 -26.76
N ARG A 248 8.96 -23.11 -25.95
CA ARG A 248 9.76 -24.32 -25.67
C ARG A 248 9.36 -25.51 -26.57
N LYS A 249 8.33 -25.37 -27.41
CA LYS A 249 7.72 -26.47 -28.18
C LYS A 249 7.58 -26.23 -29.69
N MET A 250 8.03 -25.10 -30.26
CA MET A 250 7.99 -24.90 -31.71
C MET A 250 9.22 -25.47 -32.44
N HIS A 251 9.27 -26.79 -32.51
CA HIS A 251 9.53 -27.49 -33.77
C HIS A 251 8.38 -28.49 -33.91
N ILE A 252 7.36 -28.15 -34.72
CA ILE A 252 6.48 -29.03 -35.50
C ILE A 252 5.37 -28.15 -36.13
N ARG A 253 4.97 -28.57 -37.32
CA ARG A 253 4.43 -27.81 -38.46
C ARG A 253 2.89 -27.64 -38.42
N SER A 254 2.48 -26.54 -39.05
CA SER A 254 1.23 -26.31 -39.84
C SER A 254 -0.16 -26.43 -39.22
N GLY A 255 -0.92 -25.34 -39.44
CA GLY A 255 -2.31 -25.38 -39.88
C GLY A 255 -3.38 -25.39 -38.80
N ASP A 256 -3.89 -24.22 -38.41
CA ASP A 256 -5.31 -23.91 -38.63
C ASP A 256 -5.72 -22.54 -38.05
N HIS A 257 -6.74 -21.98 -38.69
CA HIS A 257 -7.36 -20.68 -38.46
C HIS A 257 -7.76 -20.45 -36.99
N ILE A 258 -7.15 -19.45 -36.33
CA ILE A 258 -7.63 -18.93 -35.04
C ILE A 258 -8.12 -17.49 -35.24
N ALA A 259 -9.41 -17.31 -34.93
CA ALA A 259 -10.14 -16.07 -34.95
C ALA A 259 -9.40 -14.94 -34.22
N ARG A 260 -9.30 -13.79 -34.88
CA ARG A 260 -8.78 -12.54 -34.30
C ARG A 260 -9.80 -12.03 -33.28
N ILE A 261 -9.40 -11.96 -32.01
CA ILE A 261 -10.08 -11.17 -30.97
C ILE A 261 -9.22 -9.90 -30.75
N PRO A 262 -9.80 -8.70 -30.59
CA PRO A 262 -9.01 -7.47 -30.57
C PRO A 262 -8.18 -7.32 -29.29
N ASP A 263 -7.06 -6.61 -29.45
CA ASP A 263 -6.09 -6.22 -28.44
C ASP A 263 -6.73 -5.34 -27.34
N PRO A 264 -6.56 -5.64 -26.03
CA PRO A 264 -7.10 -4.80 -24.95
C PRO A 264 -6.25 -3.55 -24.67
N SER A 265 -5.32 -3.18 -25.56
CA SER A 265 -4.50 -1.98 -25.46
C SER A 265 -5.07 -0.82 -26.32
N GLY A 266 -6.31 -0.40 -26.05
CA GLY A 266 -6.92 0.77 -26.69
C GLY A 266 -6.90 1.98 -25.77
N ILE A 267 -5.79 2.74 -25.80
CA ILE A 267 -5.64 4.03 -25.12
C ILE A 267 -6.46 5.10 -25.84
N GLU A 268 -7.12 5.96 -25.07
CA GLU A 268 -7.70 7.24 -25.46
C GLU A 268 -6.78 8.02 -26.41
N SER A 269 -7.22 8.24 -27.65
CA SER A 269 -6.80 9.36 -28.50
C SER A 269 -7.70 9.41 -29.74
N ALA A 270 -8.78 10.19 -29.68
CA ALA A 270 -9.51 10.64 -30.86
C ALA A 270 -10.02 12.07 -30.65
N LEU A 271 -9.27 13.02 -31.21
CA LEU A 271 -9.79 14.31 -31.66
C LEU A 271 -10.84 14.06 -32.76
N GLY A 272 -11.97 14.77 -32.72
CA GLY A 272 -12.93 14.84 -33.81
C GLY A 272 -14.34 14.43 -33.40
N GLY A 273 -15.16 15.42 -33.09
CA GLY A 273 -16.44 15.26 -32.41
C GLY A 273 -17.59 14.71 -33.27
N ILE A 274 -18.63 14.25 -32.56
CA ILE A 274 -20.03 14.35 -32.97
C ILE A 274 -20.82 14.85 -31.73
N ILE A 275 -21.52 15.95 -31.98
CA ILE A 275 -22.46 16.72 -31.15
C ILE A 275 -23.57 15.82 -30.60
N TRP A 276 -23.97 15.94 -29.32
CA TRP A 276 -25.36 15.97 -28.82
C TRP A 276 -25.39 16.66 -27.42
N PRO A 277 -26.52 17.29 -27.04
CA PRO A 277 -26.53 18.63 -26.46
C PRO A 277 -26.42 18.69 -24.93
N ALA A 278 -26.02 19.88 -24.48
CA ALA A 278 -25.98 20.31 -23.10
C ALA A 278 -27.38 20.41 -22.48
N GLU A 279 -27.55 19.92 -21.26
CA GLU A 279 -28.41 20.55 -20.25
C GLU A 279 -28.02 20.10 -18.81
N GLN A 280 -27.52 21.09 -18.06
CA GLN A 280 -27.74 21.40 -16.64
C GLN A 280 -27.31 20.44 -15.50
N HIS A 281 -26.34 20.95 -14.72
CA HIS A 281 -26.26 21.00 -13.24
C HIS A 281 -26.39 19.69 -12.41
N ARG A 282 -25.25 19.27 -11.81
CA ARG A 282 -25.00 19.14 -10.35
C ARG A 282 -23.83 18.16 -10.06
N ASP A 283 -22.79 18.65 -9.39
CA ASP A 283 -21.99 17.84 -8.46
C ASP A 283 -22.80 17.58 -7.17
N PRO A 284 -22.41 16.68 -6.23
CA PRO A 284 -21.24 15.78 -6.17
C PRO A 284 -21.61 14.33 -5.79
N ILE A 285 -20.63 13.39 -5.74
CA ILE A 285 -20.34 12.46 -4.60
C ILE A 285 -19.42 11.31 -5.04
N SER A 286 -18.24 11.31 -4.41
CA SER A 286 -17.35 10.19 -4.08
C SER A 286 -18.00 8.80 -4.01
N SER A 287 -17.58 7.88 -4.89
CA SER A 287 -17.81 6.43 -4.73
C SER A 287 -16.54 5.71 -4.27
N THR A 288 -16.24 5.86 -2.97
CA THR A 288 -15.36 4.93 -2.26
C THR A 288 -16.06 3.59 -2.11
N CYS A 289 -15.47 2.53 -2.65
CA CYS A 289 -15.98 1.17 -2.51
C CYS A 289 -15.66 0.66 -1.10
N SER A 290 -16.55 0.97 -0.16
CA SER A 290 -16.57 0.38 1.17
C SER A 290 -17.77 -0.55 1.30
N THR A 291 -17.51 -1.74 1.87
CA THR A 291 -18.42 -2.82 2.28
C THR A 291 -18.59 -3.99 1.32
N ASN A 292 -18.59 -5.16 1.95
CA ASN A 292 -18.48 -6.54 1.46
C ASN A 292 -19.69 -7.03 0.65
N ARG A 293 -20.26 -6.19 -0.24
CA ARG A 293 -21.30 -6.60 -1.19
C ARG A 293 -21.11 -5.86 -2.51
N CYS A 294 -20.37 -6.46 -3.43
CA CYS A 294 -20.52 -6.14 -4.84
C CYS A 294 -21.87 -6.66 -5.32
N MET A 295 -22.96 -5.93 -5.05
CA MET A 295 -24.21 -6.08 -5.80
C MET A 295 -24.11 -5.28 -7.09
N GLY A 296 -23.18 -5.69 -7.95
CA GLY A 296 -23.25 -5.49 -9.39
C GLY A 296 -23.48 -6.86 -9.98
N SER A 297 -24.42 -6.96 -10.92
CA SER A 297 -24.78 -8.17 -11.66
C SER A 297 -23.57 -9.09 -11.91
N SER A 298 -23.68 -10.33 -11.42
CA SER A 298 -22.86 -11.51 -11.75
C SER A 298 -21.51 -11.23 -12.42
N GLY A 299 -20.43 -11.16 -11.62
CA GLY A 299 -19.08 -11.39 -12.16
C GLY A 299 -18.53 -10.33 -13.12
N SER A 300 -18.78 -9.04 -12.86
CA SER A 300 -18.12 -7.94 -13.60
C SER A 300 -16.59 -8.11 -13.61
N LEU A 301 -15.97 -7.95 -14.80
CA LEU A 301 -14.52 -8.04 -15.01
C LEU A 301 -13.74 -7.08 -14.11
N VAL A 302 -14.31 -5.90 -13.81
CA VAL A 302 -13.72 -4.90 -12.89
C VAL A 302 -13.58 -5.47 -11.48
N CYS A 303 -14.59 -6.20 -11.00
CA CYS A 303 -14.55 -6.84 -9.68
C CYS A 303 -13.50 -7.95 -9.62
N ARG A 304 -13.35 -8.71 -10.71
CA ARG A 304 -12.32 -9.74 -10.83
C ARG A 304 -10.91 -9.14 -10.81
N HIS A 305 -10.66 -8.10 -11.62
CA HIS A 305 -9.36 -7.43 -11.65
C HIS A 305 -8.99 -6.78 -10.32
N GLU A 306 -9.98 -6.17 -9.64
CA GLU A 306 -9.74 -5.61 -8.31
C GLU A 306 -9.40 -6.69 -7.27
N LYS A 307 -10.07 -7.86 -7.34
CA LYS A 307 -9.74 -9.01 -6.48
C LYS A 307 -8.32 -9.52 -6.75
N GLU A 308 -7.96 -9.73 -8.02
CA GLU A 308 -6.61 -10.18 -8.41
C GLU A 308 -5.55 -9.16 -8.01
N ARG A 309 -5.86 -7.86 -8.08
CA ARG A 309 -4.98 -6.77 -7.60
C ARG A 309 -4.75 -6.84 -6.10
N MET A 310 -5.82 -7.04 -5.33
CA MET A 310 -5.73 -7.16 -3.87
C MET A 310 -4.94 -8.41 -3.45
N GLU A 311 -5.14 -9.53 -4.14
CA GLU A 311 -4.38 -10.76 -3.91
C GLU A 311 -2.89 -10.57 -4.22
N PHE A 312 -2.56 -9.94 -5.35
CA PHE A 312 -1.18 -9.55 -5.67
C PHE A 312 -0.55 -8.72 -4.54
N LEU A 313 -1.21 -7.64 -4.13
CA LEU A 313 -0.69 -6.72 -3.11
C LEU A 313 -0.43 -7.41 -1.77
N GLU A 314 -1.31 -8.34 -1.36
CA GLU A 314 -1.12 -9.14 -0.15
C GLU A 314 0.05 -10.13 -0.29
N VAL A 315 0.20 -10.78 -1.45
CA VAL A 315 1.31 -11.71 -1.73
C VAL A 315 2.66 -11.01 -1.67
N VAL A 316 2.78 -9.81 -2.26
CA VAL A 316 4.04 -9.06 -2.27
C VAL A 316 4.25 -8.22 -1.00
N GLY A 317 3.28 -8.19 -0.08
CA GLY A 317 3.32 -7.37 1.13
C GLY A 317 3.32 -5.86 0.86
N CYS A 318 2.71 -5.44 -0.25
CA CYS A 318 2.49 -4.04 -0.60
C CYS A 318 1.10 -3.56 -0.15
N ASP A 319 0.39 -4.32 0.68
CA ASP A 319 -0.87 -3.91 1.31
C ASP A 319 -0.66 -3.02 2.55
N THR A 320 0.60 -2.80 2.95
CA THR A 320 1.02 -2.00 4.11
C THR A 320 2.33 -1.26 3.79
N PHE A 321 2.58 -0.11 4.42
CA PHE A 321 3.87 0.58 4.36
C PHE A 321 4.88 -0.08 5.31
N GLU A 322 6.02 -0.51 4.77
CA GLU A 322 7.09 -1.17 5.52
C GLU A 322 8.28 -0.22 5.67
N LEU A 323 8.83 -0.10 6.88
CA LEU A 323 10.03 0.70 7.16
C LEU A 323 11.30 -0.07 6.77
N GLU A 324 12.33 0.64 6.33
CA GLU A 324 13.66 0.06 6.13
C GLU A 324 14.41 -0.15 7.46
N PRO A 325 15.41 -1.04 7.51
CA PRO A 325 16.31 -1.16 8.65
C PRO A 325 16.97 0.19 8.96
N GLY A 326 16.73 0.71 10.17
CA GLY A 326 17.26 2.02 10.59
C GLY A 326 16.38 3.22 10.25
N GLU A 327 15.28 3.05 9.51
CA GLU A 327 14.28 4.10 9.34
C GLU A 327 13.41 4.24 10.60
N GLY A 328 13.29 5.47 11.08
CA GLY A 328 12.37 5.84 12.14
C GLY A 328 11.08 6.48 11.61
N THR A 329 10.23 6.89 12.54
CA THR A 329 9.08 7.75 12.24
C THR A 329 9.51 9.04 11.57
N GLY A 330 8.79 9.46 10.54
CA GLY A 330 9.13 10.65 9.79
C GLY A 330 10.38 10.47 8.94
N SER A 331 10.66 9.23 8.50
CA SER A 331 11.68 8.96 7.49
C SER A 331 11.45 9.87 6.28
N THR A 332 12.55 10.25 5.61
CA THR A 332 12.51 10.99 4.34
C THR A 332 11.58 10.32 3.33
N ARG A 333 11.59 8.98 3.25
CA ARG A 333 10.70 8.22 2.36
C ARG A 333 9.24 8.33 2.77
N GLU A 334 8.95 8.31 4.07
CA GLU A 334 7.60 8.50 4.57
C GLU A 334 7.07 9.90 4.21
N VAL A 335 7.85 10.94 4.50
CA VAL A 335 7.50 12.34 4.21
C VAL A 335 7.33 12.54 2.70
N PHE A 336 8.25 12.00 1.91
CA PHE A 336 8.18 12.00 0.45
C PHE A 336 6.89 11.32 -0.05
N THR A 337 6.59 10.12 0.45
CA THR A 337 5.38 9.37 0.07
C THR A 337 4.11 10.15 0.40
N LEU A 338 4.05 10.80 1.57
CA LEU A 338 2.92 11.64 1.93
C LEU A 338 2.82 12.89 1.06
N SER A 339 3.95 13.47 0.62
CA SER A 339 3.95 14.64 -0.27
C SER A 339 3.31 14.32 -1.62
N LEU A 340 3.55 13.13 -2.19
CA LEU A 340 2.96 12.66 -3.45
C LEU A 340 1.43 12.55 -3.38
N THR A 341 0.88 12.32 -2.19
CA THR A 341 -0.57 12.18 -1.99
C THR A 341 -1.30 13.52 -1.87
N ARG A 342 -0.60 14.63 -1.67
CA ARG A 342 -1.19 15.99 -1.61
C ARG A 342 -1.28 16.67 -2.98
N SER A 343 -0.67 16.09 -4.00
CA SER A 343 -0.54 16.66 -5.35
C SER A 343 -1.71 16.31 -6.28
N VAL A 344 -2.84 15.79 -5.78
CA VAL A 344 -3.98 15.33 -6.56
C VAL A 344 -5.27 15.96 -6.07
#